data_AF-A0A9E2URK1-F1
#
_entry.id   AF-A0A9E2URK1-F1
#
_cell.length_a   1.000
_cell.length_b   1.000
_cell.length_c   1.000
_cell.angle_alpha   90.00
_cell.angle_beta   90.00
_cell.angle_gamma   90.00
#
_symmetry.space_group_name_H-M   'P 1'
#
loop_
_entity.id
_entity.type
_entity.pdbx_description
1 polymer ?
#
loop_
_entity_poly.entity_id
_entity_poly.type
_entity_poly.pdbx_seq_one_letter_code
_entity_poly.pdbx_strand_id
1 'polypeptide(L)'
;PPTCGLEINFRRIKDNPKIKIYTLAEVQKVEGEPGNYNAQIKISPRYVNENCVACDECVKVCPVERKNDFNFGLDNSKTIYSPFEMSFPMKYVIDGATCKGAECAKCVDACKYSAIDLNMESKTIDLKVGAIVWATGWIPYDANKIDNLGFGKHQNIITNMILERYASPNGPTKGKIVRPSDGKAIESIAFVQCAGSRDENHLPYCSYICCMASLKHATYIREQYPDANIYIFYIDLRTPGLRYEKFYNKIKEDDKIFFIKGKVAEVSEDPATNNITVVAENAVTGEKIRQTVGMAVLATGMQPTNAISKLPAELNCNSDGFIINNFEKGGMFAAGCANKPADVVSSNQNATGMALKAIQTLVRR
;
A
#
# COMPACT_ATOMS: atom_id res chain seq x y z
N PRO A 1 1.70 8.16 -1.09
CA PRO A 1 0.31 8.49 -1.49
C PRO A 1 0.25 9.90 -2.08
N PRO A 2 -0.47 10.13 -3.19
CA PRO A 2 -0.74 11.48 -3.63
C PRO A 2 -1.55 12.20 -2.55
N THR A 3 -1.04 13.33 -2.10
CA THR A 3 -1.70 14.25 -1.21
C THR A 3 -2.89 14.94 -1.89
N CYS A 4 -2.68 15.30 -3.16
CA CYS A 4 -3.66 15.92 -4.04
C CYS A 4 -4.94 15.07 -4.14
N GLY A 5 -6.08 15.69 -3.84
CA GLY A 5 -7.41 15.08 -3.94
C GLY A 5 -7.88 14.33 -2.68
N LEU A 6 -6.99 13.76 -1.87
CA LEU A 6 -7.38 13.18 -0.57
C LEU A 6 -7.82 14.26 0.42
N GLU A 7 -7.18 15.43 0.38
CA GLU A 7 -7.52 16.61 1.19
C GLU A 7 -9.00 17.03 1.05
N ILE A 8 -9.57 16.91 -0.17
CA ILE A 8 -10.95 17.26 -0.47
C ILE A 8 -11.90 16.28 0.23
N ASN A 9 -11.56 14.99 0.20
CA ASN A 9 -12.34 13.96 0.87
C ASN A 9 -12.26 14.12 2.39
N PHE A 10 -11.08 14.40 2.95
CA PHE A 10 -10.95 14.67 4.39
C PHE A 10 -11.74 15.89 4.84
N ARG A 11 -11.76 16.97 4.05
CA ARG A 11 -12.61 18.14 4.34
C ARG A 11 -14.09 17.79 4.34
N ARG A 12 -14.56 17.11 3.28
CA ARG A 12 -15.96 16.64 3.17
C ARG A 12 -16.38 15.75 4.34
N ILE A 13 -15.47 14.90 4.80
CA ILE A 13 -15.71 13.99 5.92
C ILE A 13 -15.73 14.77 7.24
N LYS A 14 -14.77 15.69 7.44
CA LYS A 14 -14.65 16.52 8.66
C LYS A 14 -15.89 17.37 8.90
N ASP A 15 -16.42 17.98 7.83
CA ASP A 15 -17.52 18.94 7.93
C ASP A 15 -18.91 18.25 7.89
N ASN A 16 -18.96 16.91 7.82
CA ASN A 16 -20.22 16.18 7.71
C ASN A 16 -20.67 15.60 9.07
N PRO A 17 -21.73 16.16 9.69
CA PRO A 17 -22.20 15.69 11.00
C PRO A 17 -22.80 14.28 10.97
N LYS A 18 -23.08 13.72 9.78
CA LYS A 18 -23.61 12.36 9.62
C LYS A 18 -22.51 11.29 9.62
N ILE A 19 -21.23 11.69 9.57
CA ILE A 19 -20.11 10.76 9.53
C ILE A 19 -19.37 10.85 10.86
N LYS A 20 -19.33 9.72 11.58
CA LYS A 20 -18.51 9.57 12.78
C LYS A 20 -17.33 8.65 12.47
N ILE A 21 -16.14 9.06 12.89
CA ILE A 21 -14.88 8.43 12.49
C ILE A 21 -14.17 7.96 13.74
N TYR A 22 -13.75 6.69 13.70
CA TYR A 22 -12.93 6.09 14.73
C TYR A 22 -11.63 5.67 14.06
N THR A 23 -10.51 6.22 14.53
CA THR A 23 -9.16 5.86 14.08
C THR A 23 -8.46 5.04 15.15
N LEU A 24 -7.45 4.24 14.76
CA LEU A 24 -6.86 3.22 15.65
C LEU A 24 -7.96 2.28 16.18
N ALA A 25 -8.96 2.02 15.34
CA ALA A 25 -10.14 1.26 15.69
C ALA A 25 -10.23 0.03 14.82
N GLU A 26 -10.48 -1.12 15.44
CA GLU A 26 -10.59 -2.41 14.78
C GLU A 26 -11.92 -3.04 15.17
N VAL A 27 -12.67 -3.52 14.17
CA VAL A 27 -13.84 -4.35 14.41
C VAL A 27 -13.36 -5.65 15.04
N GLN A 28 -13.94 -6.05 16.16
CA GLN A 28 -13.61 -7.28 16.88
C GLN A 28 -14.65 -8.37 16.65
N LYS A 29 -15.91 -7.97 16.45
CA LYS A 29 -17.03 -8.90 16.30
C LYS A 29 -18.18 -8.22 15.57
N VAL A 30 -18.86 -8.96 14.70
CA VAL A 30 -20.11 -8.56 14.07
C VAL A 30 -21.14 -9.66 14.27
N GLU A 31 -22.28 -9.32 14.86
CA GLU A 31 -23.41 -10.24 15.06
C GLU A 31 -24.71 -9.63 14.55
N GLY A 32 -25.68 -10.47 14.21
CA GLY A 32 -27.00 -10.07 13.74
C GLY A 32 -27.21 -10.31 12.24
N GLU A 33 -28.18 -9.61 11.68
CA GLU A 33 -28.70 -9.86 10.35
C GLU A 33 -28.88 -8.55 9.55
N PRO A 34 -29.07 -8.59 8.22
CA PRO A 34 -29.28 -7.40 7.42
C PRO A 34 -30.33 -6.45 8.01
N GLY A 35 -29.94 -5.20 8.24
CA GLY A 35 -30.77 -4.17 8.88
C GLY A 35 -30.71 -4.11 10.40
N ASN A 36 -30.05 -5.06 11.08
CA ASN A 36 -29.88 -5.07 12.54
C ASN A 36 -28.61 -5.83 12.95
N TYR A 37 -27.45 -5.19 12.78
CA TYR A 37 -26.18 -5.69 13.25
C TYR A 37 -25.76 -5.00 14.55
N ASN A 38 -25.09 -5.74 15.41
CA ASN A 38 -24.29 -5.22 16.50
C ASN A 38 -22.80 -5.44 16.18
N ALA A 39 -22.06 -4.34 16.00
CA ALA A 39 -20.63 -4.37 15.71
C ALA A 39 -19.84 -3.89 16.93
N GLN A 40 -19.01 -4.77 17.48
CA GLN A 40 -18.09 -4.44 18.56
C GLN A 40 -16.78 -3.93 17.97
N ILE A 41 -16.34 -2.77 18.44
CA ILE A 41 -15.15 -2.07 17.93
C ILE A 41 -14.21 -1.78 19.10
N LYS A 42 -12.96 -2.23 18.98
CA LYS A 42 -11.88 -1.89 19.90
C LYS A 42 -11.12 -0.68 19.36
N ILE A 43 -11.02 0.36 20.17
CA ILE A 43 -10.23 1.56 19.92
C ILE A 43 -8.95 1.45 20.74
N SER A 44 -7.83 1.26 20.05
CA SER A 44 -6.50 1.23 20.65
C SER A 44 -6.10 2.63 21.12
N PRO A 45 -5.36 2.74 22.24
CA PRO A 45 -4.95 4.02 22.77
C PRO A 45 -3.97 4.70 21.79
N ARG A 46 -4.26 5.97 21.50
CA ARG A 46 -3.36 6.83 20.73
C ARG A 46 -2.21 7.37 21.60
N TYR A 47 -2.44 7.41 22.90
CA TYR A 47 -1.68 8.15 23.92
C TYR A 47 -1.56 9.65 23.65
N VAL A 48 -2.38 10.17 22.73
CA VAL A 48 -2.48 11.58 22.37
C VAL A 48 -3.95 11.93 22.25
N ASN A 49 -4.40 12.94 22.99
CA ASN A 49 -5.79 13.36 23.07
C ASN A 49 -6.15 14.45 22.05
N GLU A 50 -7.36 15.02 22.19
CA GLU A 50 -7.93 16.00 21.26
C GLU A 50 -7.22 17.36 21.25
N ASN A 51 -6.45 17.70 22.30
CA ASN A 51 -5.74 18.98 22.41
C ASN A 51 -4.50 19.07 21.50
N CYS A 52 -4.15 17.96 20.83
CA CYS A 52 -2.98 17.92 19.95
C CYS A 52 -3.18 18.83 18.73
N VAL A 53 -2.33 19.85 18.62
CA VAL A 53 -2.28 20.77 17.46
C VAL A 53 -1.24 20.38 16.40
N ALA A 54 -0.55 19.24 16.59
CA ALA A 54 0.50 18.75 15.68
C ALA A 54 1.62 19.77 15.38
N CYS A 55 2.27 20.29 16.43
CA CYS A 55 3.34 21.29 16.35
C CYS A 55 4.78 20.72 16.37
N ASP A 56 4.94 19.40 16.28
CA ASP A 56 6.22 18.67 16.21
C ASP A 56 7.15 18.75 17.45
N GLU A 57 6.85 19.56 18.46
CA GLU A 57 7.71 19.72 19.65
C GLU A 57 7.99 18.39 20.38
N CYS A 58 6.97 17.53 20.46
CA CYS A 58 7.10 16.22 21.09
C CYS A 58 7.98 15.23 20.28
N VAL A 59 8.07 15.39 18.96
CA VAL A 59 8.91 14.57 18.09
C VAL A 59 10.38 14.92 18.27
N LYS A 60 10.70 16.21 18.38
CA LYS A 60 12.08 16.72 18.54
C LYS A 60 12.78 16.16 19.77
N VAL A 61 12.02 15.93 20.85
CA VAL A 61 12.56 15.47 22.15
C VAL A 61 12.51 13.95 22.33
N CYS A 62 11.86 13.21 21.44
CA CYS A 62 11.70 11.76 21.57
C CYS A 62 13.04 11.04 21.30
N PRO A 63 13.62 10.33 22.29
CA PRO A 63 14.92 9.71 22.13
C PRO A 63 14.85 8.33 21.48
N VAL A 64 13.67 7.71 21.42
CA VAL A 64 13.48 6.35 20.89
C VAL A 64 13.05 6.40 19.43
N GLU A 65 13.69 5.56 18.63
CA GLU A 65 13.38 5.36 17.22
C GLU A 65 12.76 3.98 17.00
N ARG A 66 11.92 3.91 15.98
CA ARG A 66 11.28 2.69 15.48
C ARG A 66 11.44 2.62 13.98
N LYS A 67 11.28 1.42 13.42
CA LYS A 67 11.15 1.27 11.97
C LYS A 67 9.89 1.96 11.48
N ASN A 68 10.01 2.63 10.35
CA ASN A 68 8.92 3.39 9.76
C ASN A 68 8.10 2.49 8.82
N ASP A 69 6.95 2.01 9.29
CA ASP A 69 6.09 1.10 8.54
C ASP A 69 5.59 1.73 7.23
N PHE A 70 5.35 3.05 7.21
CA PHE A 70 4.90 3.78 6.02
C PHE A 70 5.94 3.79 4.91
N ASN A 71 7.22 3.71 5.28
CA ASN A 71 8.36 3.60 4.37
C ASN A 71 8.88 2.17 4.27
N PHE A 72 8.08 1.15 4.62
CA PHE A 72 8.49 -0.27 4.57
C PHE A 72 9.78 -0.56 5.35
N GLY A 73 10.06 0.18 6.43
CA GLY A 73 11.25 0.01 7.26
C GLY A 73 12.56 0.52 6.65
N LEU A 74 12.51 1.22 5.50
CA LEU A 74 13.67 1.78 4.80
C LEU A 74 14.36 2.89 5.60
N ASP A 75 13.60 3.61 6.43
CA ASP A 75 14.10 4.58 7.39
C ASP A 75 13.50 4.33 8.78
N ASN A 76 13.96 5.13 9.74
CA ASN A 76 13.45 5.15 11.10
C ASN A 76 12.54 6.37 11.31
N SER A 77 11.52 6.23 12.14
CA SER A 77 10.73 7.32 12.68
C SER A 77 10.85 7.34 14.20
N LYS A 78 10.51 8.46 14.84
CA LYS A 78 10.40 8.51 16.30
C LYS A 78 9.22 7.66 16.79
N THR A 79 9.26 7.21 18.04
CA THR A 79 8.15 6.48 18.67
C THR A 79 6.87 7.31 18.77
N ILE A 80 6.98 8.63 18.92
CA ILE A 80 5.88 9.57 18.67
C ILE A 80 5.99 10.10 17.24
N TYR A 81 4.97 9.85 16.43
CA TYR A 81 5.02 10.10 14.99
C TYR A 81 3.67 10.48 14.42
N SER A 82 3.70 11.15 13.26
CA SER A 82 2.52 11.29 12.41
C SER A 82 2.54 10.13 11.41
N PRO A 83 1.45 9.35 11.24
CA PRO A 83 1.45 8.19 10.36
C PRO A 83 1.85 8.50 8.91
N PHE A 84 1.44 9.66 8.41
CA PHE A 84 1.82 10.18 7.09
C PHE A 84 1.52 11.68 7.01
N GLU A 85 2.07 12.33 5.99
CA GLU A 85 1.80 13.76 5.73
C GLU A 85 0.32 13.99 5.44
N MET A 86 -0.29 14.97 6.12
CA MET A 86 -1.74 15.21 6.11
C MET A 86 -2.57 14.01 6.59
N SER A 87 -2.08 13.28 7.59
CA SER A 87 -2.88 12.27 8.29
C SER A 87 -4.21 12.85 8.79
N PHE A 88 -5.28 12.05 8.72
CA PHE A 88 -6.58 12.45 9.23
C PHE A 88 -7.02 11.51 10.38
N PRO A 89 -7.35 12.03 11.58
CA PRO A 89 -7.17 13.42 12.01
C PRO A 89 -5.68 13.79 12.08
N MET A 90 -5.37 15.08 11.98
CA MET A 90 -3.99 15.59 12.04
C MET A 90 -3.49 15.58 13.48
N LYS A 91 -3.14 14.38 13.96
CA LYS A 91 -2.71 14.12 15.33
C LYS A 91 -1.58 13.11 15.34
N TYR A 92 -0.67 13.31 16.28
CA TYR A 92 0.36 12.34 16.60
C TYR A 92 -0.21 11.04 17.15
N VAL A 93 0.59 9.98 17.04
CA VAL A 93 0.38 8.68 17.66
C VAL A 93 1.67 8.31 18.38
N ILE A 94 1.56 7.72 19.57
CA ILE A 94 2.69 7.07 20.23
C ILE A 94 2.56 5.58 20.01
N ASP A 95 3.63 4.96 19.54
CA ASP A 95 3.70 3.51 19.46
C ASP A 95 3.96 2.90 20.84
N GLY A 96 2.94 2.28 21.41
CA GLY A 96 3.03 1.61 22.71
C GLY A 96 4.03 0.45 22.75
N ALA A 97 4.35 -0.18 21.62
CA ALA A 97 5.30 -1.29 21.58
C ALA A 97 6.76 -0.84 21.72
N THR A 98 7.06 0.42 21.37
CA THR A 98 8.44 0.97 21.42
C THR A 98 8.59 2.05 22.49
N CYS A 99 7.49 2.57 23.04
CA CYS A 99 7.53 3.58 24.10
C CYS A 99 8.03 2.98 25.43
N LYS A 100 8.97 3.68 26.07
CA LYS A 100 9.46 3.32 27.42
C LYS A 100 8.58 3.86 28.56
N GLY A 101 7.39 4.35 28.24
CA GLY A 101 6.43 4.88 29.22
C GLY A 101 6.98 6.03 30.06
N ALA A 102 6.64 6.03 31.35
CA ALA A 102 6.96 7.10 32.29
C ALA A 102 8.47 7.34 32.48
N GLU A 103 9.31 6.32 32.26
CA GLU A 103 10.78 6.45 32.33
C GLU A 103 11.34 7.39 31.24
N CYS A 104 10.55 7.68 30.21
CA CYS A 104 10.93 8.48 29.05
C CYS A 104 9.86 9.55 28.72
N ALA A 105 9.33 10.22 29.74
CA ALA A 105 8.24 11.20 29.64
C ALA A 105 8.60 12.57 29.00
N LYS A 106 9.74 12.71 28.33
CA LYS A 106 10.20 13.98 27.73
C LYS A 106 9.19 14.63 26.78
N CYS A 107 8.44 13.81 26.03
CA CYS A 107 7.41 14.31 25.14
C CYS A 107 6.24 14.95 25.89
N VAL A 108 5.90 14.44 27.08
CA VAL A 108 4.87 14.99 27.97
C VAL A 108 5.28 16.40 28.39
N ASP A 109 6.51 16.55 28.89
CA ASP A 109 7.05 17.84 29.33
C ASP A 109 7.14 18.88 28.20
N ALA A 110 7.46 18.43 26.99
CA ALA A 110 7.51 19.30 25.81
C ALA A 110 6.13 19.74 25.30
N CYS A 111 5.05 19.05 25.69
CA CYS A 111 3.71 19.32 25.17
C CYS A 111 3.00 20.42 25.95
N LYS A 112 3.06 21.66 25.44
CA LYS A 112 2.38 22.84 26.03
C LYS A 112 0.85 22.75 26.09
N TYR A 113 0.25 21.82 25.36
CA TYR A 113 -1.20 21.66 25.24
C TYR A 113 -1.74 20.51 26.10
N SER A 114 -0.88 19.86 26.90
CA SER A 114 -1.23 18.70 27.71
C SER A 114 -1.94 17.62 26.89
N ALA A 115 -1.45 17.40 25.66
CA ALA A 115 -2.09 16.51 24.70
C ALA A 115 -1.65 15.06 24.84
N ILE A 116 -0.51 14.80 25.50
CA ILE A 116 0.04 13.45 25.64
C ILE A 116 -0.45 12.82 26.94
N ASP A 117 -1.03 11.64 26.82
CA ASP A 117 -1.56 10.85 27.92
C ASP A 117 -1.07 9.41 27.78
N LEU A 118 0.01 9.08 28.48
CA LEU A 118 0.62 7.75 28.45
C LEU A 118 -0.21 6.68 29.18
N ASN A 119 -1.18 7.09 30.00
CA ASN A 119 -2.07 6.20 30.73
C ASN A 119 -3.39 5.96 29.97
N MET A 120 -3.50 6.44 28.73
CA MET A 120 -4.68 6.23 27.91
C MET A 120 -4.94 4.74 27.71
N GLU A 121 -6.13 4.28 28.10
CA GLU A 121 -6.54 2.88 27.97
C GLU A 121 -7.29 2.62 26.66
N SER A 122 -7.25 1.36 26.19
CA SER A 122 -8.10 0.92 25.08
C SER A 122 -9.57 0.94 25.47
N LYS A 123 -10.44 1.30 24.53
CA LYS A 123 -11.89 1.35 24.74
C LYS A 123 -12.60 0.39 23.80
N THR A 124 -13.64 -0.27 24.30
CA THR A 124 -14.55 -1.07 23.46
C THR A 124 -15.88 -0.35 23.37
N ILE A 125 -16.41 -0.24 22.16
CA ILE A 125 -17.74 0.33 21.90
C ILE A 125 -18.57 -0.64 21.07
N ASP A 126 -19.87 -0.67 21.32
CA ASP A 126 -20.83 -1.42 20.53
C ASP A 126 -21.65 -0.45 19.67
N LEU A 127 -21.70 -0.70 18.37
CA LEU A 127 -22.47 0.08 17.42
C LEU A 127 -23.58 -0.77 16.81
N LYS A 128 -24.82 -0.29 16.96
CA LYS A 128 -25.95 -0.80 16.19
C LYS A 128 -25.94 -0.20 14.80
N VAL A 129 -25.81 -1.04 13.78
CA VAL A 129 -25.74 -0.61 12.37
C VAL A 129 -26.63 -1.49 11.51
N GLY A 130 -27.24 -0.93 10.46
CA GLY A 130 -28.10 -1.73 9.58
C GLY A 130 -27.38 -2.34 8.38
N ALA A 131 -26.21 -1.82 8.00
CA ALA A 131 -25.39 -2.36 6.93
C ALA A 131 -23.90 -2.06 7.18
N ILE A 132 -23.02 -2.90 6.62
CA ILE A 132 -21.57 -2.82 6.80
C ILE A 132 -20.90 -2.85 5.42
N VAL A 133 -19.96 -1.94 5.19
CA VAL A 133 -19.12 -1.91 3.99
C VAL A 133 -17.65 -2.14 4.36
N TRP A 134 -17.11 -3.29 3.96
CA TRP A 134 -15.72 -3.68 4.12
C TRP A 134 -14.87 -3.07 3.00
N ALA A 135 -14.27 -1.93 3.28
CA ALA A 135 -13.30 -1.26 2.40
C ALA A 135 -11.86 -1.43 2.93
N THR A 136 -11.52 -2.63 3.39
CA THR A 136 -10.25 -2.94 4.10
C THR A 136 -9.01 -2.97 3.22
N GLY A 137 -9.17 -2.72 1.92
CA GLY A 137 -8.07 -2.55 0.98
C GLY A 137 -7.28 -3.84 0.72
N TRP A 138 -5.97 -3.68 0.56
CA TRP A 138 -5.04 -4.72 0.17
C TRP A 138 -3.68 -4.48 0.84
N ILE A 139 -2.86 -5.53 0.84
CA ILE A 139 -1.48 -5.52 1.31
C ILE A 139 -0.60 -6.03 0.15
N PRO A 140 0.58 -5.42 -0.11
CA PRO A 140 1.51 -5.93 -1.10
C PRO A 140 1.91 -7.38 -0.82
N TYR A 141 2.01 -8.19 -1.88
CA TYR A 141 2.53 -9.54 -1.74
C TYR A 141 3.97 -9.51 -1.21
N ASP A 142 4.27 -10.38 -0.26
CA ASP A 142 5.60 -10.46 0.34
C ASP A 142 6.60 -11.05 -0.65
N ALA A 143 7.49 -10.19 -1.16
CA ALA A 143 8.50 -10.59 -2.14
C ALA A 143 9.56 -11.55 -1.58
N ASN A 144 9.71 -11.66 -0.25
CA ASN A 144 10.63 -12.64 0.35
C ASN A 144 10.18 -14.08 0.10
N LYS A 145 8.90 -14.30 -0.26
CA LYS A 145 8.37 -15.62 -0.61
C LYS A 145 8.75 -16.06 -2.01
N ILE A 146 9.33 -15.16 -2.83
CA ILE A 146 9.67 -15.43 -4.23
C ILE A 146 11.16 -15.73 -4.34
N ASP A 147 11.53 -16.98 -4.06
CA ASP A 147 12.93 -17.39 -3.83
C ASP A 147 13.86 -17.12 -5.01
N ASN A 148 13.34 -17.23 -6.24
CA ASN A 148 14.09 -17.11 -7.48
C ASN A 148 14.33 -15.67 -7.94
N LEU A 149 13.70 -14.67 -7.29
CA LEU A 149 13.81 -13.25 -7.67
C LEU A 149 14.65 -12.40 -6.69
N GLY A 150 15.35 -13.04 -5.75
CA GLY A 150 16.48 -12.42 -5.03
C GLY A 150 16.14 -11.25 -4.09
N PHE A 151 14.86 -10.97 -3.83
CA PHE A 151 14.46 -9.93 -2.88
C PHE A 151 14.97 -10.26 -1.47
N GLY A 152 15.46 -9.24 -0.75
CA GLY A 152 16.09 -9.41 0.57
C GLY A 152 17.50 -10.01 0.54
N LYS A 153 17.90 -10.69 -0.54
CA LYS A 153 19.26 -11.22 -0.76
C LYS A 153 20.17 -10.19 -1.42
N HIS A 154 19.66 -9.49 -2.42
CA HIS A 154 20.41 -8.47 -3.19
C HIS A 154 19.85 -7.08 -2.91
N GLN A 155 20.71 -6.14 -2.55
CA GLN A 155 20.29 -4.79 -2.14
C GLN A 155 19.64 -4.02 -3.29
N ASN A 156 20.10 -4.24 -4.52
CA ASN A 156 19.61 -3.55 -5.71
C ASN A 156 18.33 -4.18 -6.31
N ILE A 157 17.65 -5.05 -5.56
CA ILE A 157 16.33 -5.58 -5.89
C ILE A 157 15.31 -5.00 -4.92
N ILE A 158 14.41 -4.17 -5.44
CA ILE A 158 13.34 -3.52 -4.66
C ILE A 158 11.97 -3.92 -5.19
N THR A 159 10.90 -3.64 -4.43
CA THR A 159 9.52 -3.77 -4.94
C THR A 159 9.04 -2.48 -5.57
N ASN A 160 8.01 -2.58 -6.41
CA ASN A 160 7.28 -1.43 -6.93
C ASN A 160 6.78 -0.49 -5.82
N MET A 161 6.41 -1.00 -4.65
CA MET A 161 5.96 -0.17 -3.52
C MET A 161 7.12 0.56 -2.82
N ILE A 162 8.30 -0.06 -2.74
CA ILE A 162 9.53 0.62 -2.27
C ILE A 162 9.90 1.75 -3.24
N LEU A 163 9.81 1.50 -4.55
CA LEU A 163 10.09 2.53 -5.56
C LEU A 163 9.13 3.73 -5.45
N GLU A 164 7.84 3.51 -5.14
CA GLU A 164 6.91 4.61 -4.83
C GLU A 164 7.38 5.44 -3.63
N ARG A 165 7.97 4.81 -2.60
CA ARG A 165 8.52 5.54 -1.46
C ARG A 165 9.77 6.31 -1.86
N TYR A 166 10.65 5.76 -2.68
CA TYR A 166 11.82 6.49 -3.19
C TYR A 166 11.42 7.71 -4.02
N ALA A 167 10.43 7.56 -4.90
CA ALA A 167 9.93 8.66 -5.74
C ALA A 167 9.16 9.72 -4.95
N SER A 168 8.72 9.42 -3.72
CA SER A 168 7.90 10.33 -2.91
C SER A 168 8.76 11.43 -2.27
N PRO A 169 8.37 12.72 -2.37
CA PRO A 169 9.09 13.82 -1.70
C PRO A 169 9.17 13.67 -0.17
N ASN A 170 8.15 13.06 0.45
CA ASN A 170 8.12 12.71 1.87
C ASN A 170 8.59 11.28 2.17
N GLY A 171 9.25 10.63 1.21
CA GLY A 171 9.84 9.31 1.35
C GLY A 171 11.27 9.36 1.90
N PRO A 172 11.89 8.19 2.11
CA PRO A 172 13.20 8.08 2.76
C PRO A 172 14.32 8.75 1.95
N THR A 173 14.19 8.81 0.63
CA THR A 173 15.17 9.43 -0.28
C THR A 173 14.72 10.81 -0.79
N LYS A 174 13.67 11.39 -0.20
CA LYS A 174 13.14 12.73 -0.54
C LYS A 174 12.88 12.94 -2.03
N GLY A 175 12.32 11.93 -2.69
CA GLY A 175 11.98 11.96 -4.11
C GLY A 175 13.11 11.56 -5.06
N LYS A 176 14.32 11.31 -4.57
CA LYS A 176 15.44 10.85 -5.40
C LYS A 176 15.41 9.33 -5.55
N ILE A 177 15.35 8.84 -6.78
CA ILE A 177 15.46 7.40 -7.04
C ILE A 177 16.93 7.07 -7.24
N VAL A 178 17.52 6.29 -6.33
CA VAL A 178 18.94 5.94 -6.34
C VAL A 178 19.13 4.45 -6.13
N ARG A 179 20.29 3.95 -6.55
CA ARG A 179 20.68 2.55 -6.34
C ARG A 179 20.87 2.26 -4.84
N PRO A 180 20.17 1.28 -4.25
CA PRO A 180 20.24 1.04 -2.81
C PRO A 180 21.65 0.71 -2.29
N SER A 181 22.47 -0.01 -3.06
CA SER A 181 23.78 -0.46 -2.59
C SER A 181 24.80 0.65 -2.38
N ASP A 182 24.74 1.73 -3.15
CA ASP A 182 25.78 2.76 -3.17
C ASP A 182 25.29 4.19 -3.45
N GLY A 183 23.97 4.40 -3.55
CA GLY A 183 23.37 5.72 -3.74
C GLY A 183 23.61 6.35 -5.12
N LYS A 184 24.15 5.59 -6.09
CA LYS A 184 24.42 6.12 -7.44
C LYS A 184 23.13 6.34 -8.24
N ALA A 185 23.27 7.17 -9.27
CA ALA A 185 22.25 7.41 -10.28
C ALA A 185 21.87 6.12 -11.02
N ILE A 186 20.64 6.06 -11.53
CA ILE A 186 20.14 4.91 -12.27
C ILE A 186 20.54 5.02 -13.74
N GLU A 187 21.53 4.25 -14.18
CA GLU A 187 21.91 4.13 -15.60
C GLU A 187 21.06 3.10 -16.34
N SER A 188 20.64 2.04 -15.64
CA SER A 188 19.79 0.99 -16.18
C SER A 188 18.94 0.35 -15.10
N ILE A 189 17.70 -0.01 -15.46
CA ILE A 189 16.73 -0.60 -14.54
C ILE A 189 15.86 -1.65 -15.23
N ALA A 190 15.56 -2.75 -14.54
CA ALA A 190 14.64 -3.78 -15.01
C ALA A 190 13.35 -3.80 -14.17
N PHE A 191 12.19 -3.81 -14.80
CA PHE A 191 10.90 -4.08 -14.17
C PHE A 191 10.48 -5.53 -14.45
N VAL A 192 10.35 -6.31 -13.39
CA VAL A 192 9.92 -7.71 -13.45
C VAL A 192 8.41 -7.77 -13.23
N GLN A 193 7.64 -7.87 -14.32
CA GLN A 193 6.18 -7.97 -14.22
C GLN A 193 5.76 -9.31 -13.61
N CYS A 194 4.58 -9.30 -13.00
CA CYS A 194 3.96 -10.49 -12.43
C CYS A 194 4.84 -11.20 -11.37
N ALA A 195 5.67 -10.44 -10.64
CA ALA A 195 6.44 -10.98 -9.52
C ALA A 195 5.48 -11.47 -8.42
N GLY A 196 5.33 -12.80 -8.30
CA GLY A 196 4.39 -13.44 -7.39
C GLY A 196 2.91 -13.36 -7.81
N SER A 197 2.59 -12.85 -9.01
CA SER A 197 1.22 -12.84 -9.57
C SER A 197 1.15 -13.68 -10.83
N ARG A 198 -0.04 -14.22 -11.14
CA ARG A 198 -0.22 -15.21 -12.22
C ARG A 198 0.80 -16.35 -12.06
N ASP A 199 0.91 -16.80 -10.81
CA ASP A 199 1.85 -17.82 -10.39
C ASP A 199 1.13 -18.76 -9.41
N GLU A 200 1.04 -20.04 -9.78
CA GLU A 200 0.30 -21.04 -8.99
C GLU A 200 0.94 -21.32 -7.63
N ASN A 201 2.25 -21.05 -7.49
CA ASN A 201 2.96 -21.18 -6.21
C ASN A 201 2.76 -19.96 -5.30
N HIS A 202 2.21 -18.87 -5.83
CA HIS A 202 2.03 -17.60 -5.14
C HIS A 202 0.59 -17.10 -5.31
N LEU A 203 0.36 -16.00 -6.03
CA LEU A 203 -0.98 -15.52 -6.34
C LEU A 203 -1.41 -16.03 -7.73
N PRO A 204 -2.40 -16.94 -7.82
CA PRO A 204 -2.82 -17.54 -9.10
C PRO A 204 -3.64 -16.58 -9.99
N TYR A 205 -3.73 -15.31 -9.61
CA TYR A 205 -4.52 -14.29 -10.29
C TYR A 205 -3.68 -13.09 -10.72
N CYS A 206 -4.26 -12.27 -11.61
CA CYS A 206 -3.66 -11.01 -12.01
C CYS A 206 -4.00 -9.90 -11.00
N SER A 207 -2.98 -9.20 -10.53
CA SER A 207 -3.12 -8.08 -9.59
C SER A 207 -3.55 -6.76 -10.22
N TYR A 208 -3.99 -6.76 -11.48
CA TYR A 208 -4.57 -5.64 -12.24
C TYR A 208 -3.65 -4.43 -12.50
N ILE A 209 -2.97 -3.89 -11.48
CA ILE A 209 -2.26 -2.60 -11.54
C ILE A 209 -0.77 -2.67 -11.90
N CYS A 210 -0.14 -3.85 -11.81
CA CYS A 210 1.34 -3.96 -11.83
C CYS A 210 1.95 -3.43 -13.13
N CYS A 211 1.32 -3.72 -14.28
CA CYS A 211 1.73 -3.22 -15.58
C CYS A 211 1.67 -1.69 -15.63
N MET A 212 0.54 -1.11 -15.22
CA MET A 212 0.35 0.35 -15.22
C MET A 212 1.29 1.05 -14.24
N ALA A 213 1.51 0.46 -13.06
CA ALA A 213 2.45 1.00 -12.09
C ALA A 213 3.88 1.04 -12.65
N SER A 214 4.31 -0.02 -13.34
CA SER A 214 5.66 -0.08 -13.92
C SER A 214 5.84 0.89 -15.09
N LEU A 215 4.81 1.05 -15.94
CA LEU A 215 4.81 2.08 -16.99
C LEU A 215 4.89 3.49 -16.40
N LYS A 216 4.20 3.74 -15.27
CA LYS A 216 4.30 4.99 -14.53
C LYS A 216 5.69 5.18 -13.90
N HIS A 217 6.24 4.14 -13.29
CA HIS A 217 7.58 4.21 -12.72
C HIS A 217 8.65 4.46 -13.76
N ALA A 218 8.48 3.92 -14.97
CA ALA A 218 9.36 4.24 -16.09
C ALA A 218 9.42 5.76 -16.34
N THR A 219 8.29 6.49 -16.27
CA THR A 219 8.31 7.96 -16.41
C THR A 219 9.10 8.63 -15.30
N TYR A 220 8.96 8.18 -14.05
CA TYR A 220 9.74 8.74 -12.93
C TYR A 220 11.24 8.61 -13.14
N ILE A 221 11.68 7.46 -13.67
CA ILE A 221 13.09 7.22 -13.97
C ILE A 221 13.54 8.11 -15.13
N ARG A 222 12.80 8.14 -16.25
CA ARG A 222 13.15 8.95 -17.43
C ARG A 222 13.17 10.46 -17.13
N GLU A 223 12.30 10.93 -16.25
CA GLU A 223 12.25 12.33 -15.80
C GLU A 223 13.51 12.73 -15.00
N GLN A 224 14.03 11.84 -14.14
CA GLN A 224 15.25 12.11 -13.37
C GLN A 224 16.54 11.77 -14.13
N TYR A 225 16.49 10.76 -15.00
CA TYR A 225 17.62 10.19 -15.73
C TYR A 225 17.26 9.98 -17.22
N PRO A 226 17.33 11.05 -18.03
CA PRO A 226 16.95 11.03 -19.45
C PRO A 226 17.81 10.14 -20.36
N ASP A 227 18.89 9.56 -19.86
CA ASP A 227 19.72 8.59 -20.60
C ASP A 227 19.59 7.15 -20.09
N ALA A 228 18.82 6.93 -19.02
CA ALA A 228 18.67 5.62 -18.40
C ALA A 228 17.92 4.65 -19.30
N ASN A 229 18.46 3.43 -19.44
CA ASN A 229 17.82 2.34 -20.16
C ASN A 229 16.85 1.56 -19.24
N ILE A 230 15.62 1.41 -19.67
CA ILE A 230 14.55 0.76 -18.89
C ILE A 230 14.11 -0.51 -19.61
N TYR A 231 14.15 -1.65 -18.91
CA TYR A 231 13.76 -2.94 -19.46
C TYR A 231 12.53 -3.47 -18.74
N ILE A 232 11.42 -3.69 -19.44
CA ILE A 232 10.18 -4.21 -18.86
C ILE A 232 9.99 -5.65 -19.32
N PHE A 233 10.18 -6.60 -18.41
CA PHE A 233 9.98 -8.03 -18.65
C PHE A 233 8.53 -8.42 -18.34
N TYR A 234 7.81 -8.92 -19.33
CA TYR A 234 6.36 -9.17 -19.20
C TYR A 234 5.87 -10.45 -19.90
N ILE A 235 4.76 -11.01 -19.42
CA ILE A 235 4.00 -12.05 -20.14
C ILE A 235 3.02 -11.37 -21.11
N ASP A 236 2.12 -10.56 -20.54
CA ASP A 236 1.17 -9.69 -21.25
C ASP A 236 1.20 -8.31 -20.59
N LEU A 237 1.15 -7.24 -21.39
CA LEU A 237 0.92 -5.89 -20.87
C LEU A 237 -0.59 -5.67 -20.78
N ARG A 238 -1.10 -5.50 -19.56
CA ARG A 238 -2.53 -5.29 -19.31
C ARG A 238 -2.80 -3.81 -19.05
N THR A 239 -3.27 -3.11 -20.09
CA THR A 239 -3.60 -1.67 -20.07
C THR A 239 -5.08 -1.47 -20.39
N PRO A 240 -6.00 -1.77 -19.45
CA PRO A 240 -7.43 -1.84 -19.76
C PRO A 240 -8.04 -0.47 -20.08
N GLY A 241 -8.78 -0.40 -21.19
CA GLY A 241 -9.50 0.78 -21.63
C GLY A 241 -8.62 1.85 -22.30
N LEU A 242 -9.28 2.75 -23.04
CA LEU A 242 -8.62 3.70 -23.94
C LEU A 242 -7.60 4.61 -23.24
N ARG A 243 -7.86 5.00 -21.98
CA ARG A 243 -6.95 5.88 -21.22
C ARG A 243 -5.60 5.22 -20.95
N TYR A 244 -5.61 3.94 -20.56
CA TYR A 244 -4.39 3.21 -20.23
C TYR A 244 -3.66 2.74 -21.47
N GLU A 245 -4.38 2.39 -22.53
CA GLU A 245 -3.78 2.09 -23.83
C GLU A 245 -3.05 3.30 -24.42
N LYS A 246 -3.67 4.50 -24.38
CA LYS A 246 -3.00 5.75 -24.78
C LYS A 246 -1.73 6.03 -23.96
N PHE A 247 -1.79 5.75 -22.65
CA PHE A 247 -0.61 5.90 -21.80
C PHE A 247 0.50 4.92 -22.21
N TYR A 248 0.17 3.65 -22.40
CA TYR A 248 1.13 2.66 -22.90
C TYR A 248 1.75 3.06 -24.24
N ASN A 249 0.94 3.48 -25.21
CA ASN A 249 1.45 3.90 -26.52
C ASN A 249 2.45 5.06 -26.40
N LYS A 250 2.15 6.05 -25.55
CA LYS A 250 3.10 7.14 -25.24
C LYS A 250 4.42 6.62 -24.67
N ILE A 251 4.37 5.66 -23.75
CA ILE A 251 5.59 5.07 -23.14
C ILE A 251 6.37 4.24 -24.18
N LYS A 252 5.67 3.56 -25.09
CA LYS A 252 6.27 2.75 -26.15
C LYS A 252 7.04 3.58 -27.19
N GLU A 253 6.73 4.86 -27.32
CA GLU A 253 7.43 5.77 -28.23
C GLU A 253 8.83 6.20 -27.71
N ASP A 254 9.14 5.96 -26.43
CA ASP A 254 10.46 6.27 -25.85
C ASP A 254 11.49 5.20 -26.24
N ASP A 255 12.57 5.61 -26.90
CA ASP A 255 13.63 4.75 -27.43
C ASP A 255 14.53 4.13 -26.34
N LYS A 256 14.43 4.62 -25.10
CA LYS A 256 15.14 4.07 -23.94
C LYS A 256 14.32 3.06 -23.15
N ILE A 257 13.09 2.75 -23.58
CA ILE A 257 12.21 1.79 -22.91
C ILE A 257 12.03 0.54 -23.78
N PHE A 258 12.60 -0.56 -23.31
CA PHE A 258 12.61 -1.84 -23.98
C PHE A 258 11.59 -2.80 -23.38
N PHE A 259 10.68 -3.30 -24.21
CA PHE A 259 9.68 -4.28 -23.81
C PHE A 259 10.15 -5.69 -24.18
N ILE A 260 10.39 -6.52 -23.17
CA ILE A 260 10.87 -7.88 -23.35
C ILE A 260 9.76 -8.85 -22.95
N LYS A 261 9.21 -9.56 -23.94
CA LYS A 261 8.15 -10.55 -23.70
C LYS A 261 8.75 -11.85 -23.18
N GLY A 262 8.85 -11.98 -21.87
CA GLY A 262 9.37 -13.14 -21.17
C GLY A 262 9.11 -13.05 -19.67
N LYS A 263 8.70 -14.17 -19.05
CA LYS A 263 8.65 -14.27 -17.58
C LYS A 263 10.07 -14.46 -17.06
N VAL A 264 10.48 -13.63 -16.11
CA VAL A 264 11.80 -13.77 -15.46
C VAL A 264 11.82 -15.08 -14.68
N ALA A 265 12.83 -15.89 -14.95
CA ALA A 265 13.02 -17.20 -14.32
C ALA A 265 13.95 -17.09 -13.11
N GLU A 266 15.01 -16.29 -13.21
CA GLU A 266 16.03 -16.15 -12.18
C GLU A 266 16.67 -14.76 -12.23
N VAL A 267 17.28 -14.37 -11.11
CA VAL A 267 18.16 -13.21 -11.01
C VAL A 267 19.47 -13.60 -10.32
N SER A 268 20.55 -12.91 -10.67
CA SER A 268 21.83 -13.03 -9.97
C SER A 268 22.51 -11.68 -9.85
N GLU A 269 23.35 -11.51 -8.83
CA GLU A 269 24.14 -10.29 -8.60
C GLU A 269 25.60 -10.51 -8.97
N ASP A 270 26.22 -9.50 -9.59
CA ASP A 270 27.66 -9.43 -9.76
C ASP A 270 28.31 -8.89 -8.47
N PRO A 271 29.15 -9.67 -7.77
CA PRO A 271 29.74 -9.26 -6.49
C PRO A 271 30.72 -8.09 -6.61
N ALA A 272 31.24 -7.78 -7.81
CA ALA A 272 32.16 -6.66 -8.00
C ALA A 272 31.41 -5.32 -8.15
N THR A 273 30.21 -5.34 -8.75
CA THR A 273 29.48 -4.12 -9.14
C THR A 273 28.14 -3.93 -8.43
N ASN A 274 27.64 -5.00 -7.79
CA ASN A 274 26.27 -5.17 -7.30
C ASN A 274 25.20 -5.02 -8.40
N ASN A 275 25.57 -5.16 -9.67
CA ASN A 275 24.61 -5.13 -10.77
C ASN A 275 23.79 -6.43 -10.79
N ILE A 276 22.53 -6.32 -11.19
CA ILE A 276 21.60 -7.44 -11.23
C ILE A 276 21.48 -7.93 -12.67
N THR A 277 21.77 -9.21 -12.90
CA THR A 277 21.45 -9.91 -14.15
C THR A 277 20.06 -10.51 -14.03
N VAL A 278 19.16 -10.09 -14.90
CA VAL A 278 17.79 -10.62 -15.02
C VAL A 278 17.75 -11.59 -16.20
N VAL A 279 17.21 -12.78 -15.94
CA VAL A 279 17.20 -13.86 -16.93
C VAL A 279 15.77 -14.26 -17.25
N ALA A 280 15.42 -14.25 -18.54
CA ALA A 280 14.11 -14.66 -19.04
C ALA A 280 14.25 -15.39 -20.37
N GLU A 281 13.28 -16.23 -20.70
CA GLU A 281 13.11 -16.74 -22.07
C GLU A 281 12.26 -15.74 -22.85
N ASN A 282 12.76 -15.26 -23.99
CA ASN A 282 11.99 -14.41 -24.87
C ASN A 282 10.98 -15.25 -25.64
N ALA A 283 9.71 -15.10 -25.32
CA ALA A 283 8.63 -15.86 -25.95
C ALA A 283 8.43 -15.54 -27.44
N VAL A 284 9.05 -14.47 -27.97
CA VAL A 284 8.99 -14.10 -29.38
C VAL A 284 10.11 -14.79 -30.19
N THR A 285 11.32 -14.85 -29.63
CA THR A 285 12.49 -15.41 -30.35
C THR A 285 12.84 -16.84 -29.92
N GLY A 286 12.36 -17.31 -28.77
CA GLY A 286 12.75 -18.57 -28.14
C GLY A 286 14.14 -18.51 -27.48
N GLU A 287 14.80 -17.35 -27.47
CA GLU A 287 16.15 -17.21 -26.95
C GLU A 287 16.16 -16.86 -25.46
N LYS A 288 17.15 -17.40 -24.74
CA LYS A 288 17.42 -17.01 -23.36
C LYS A 288 18.09 -15.63 -23.34
N ILE A 289 17.38 -14.64 -22.79
CA ILE A 289 17.90 -13.28 -22.59
C ILE A 289 18.54 -13.19 -21.22
N ARG A 290 19.73 -12.55 -21.17
CA ARG A 290 20.41 -12.12 -19.95
C ARG A 290 20.63 -10.62 -20.04
N GLN A 291 19.90 -9.86 -19.23
CA GLN A 291 20.03 -8.41 -19.19
C GLN A 291 20.63 -7.98 -17.85
N THR A 292 21.81 -7.37 -17.88
CA THR A 292 22.43 -6.79 -16.68
C THR A 292 21.94 -5.34 -16.51
N VAL A 293 21.52 -4.98 -15.30
CA VAL A 293 21.04 -3.65 -14.93
C VAL A 293 21.60 -3.20 -13.59
N GLY A 294 21.61 -1.89 -13.35
CA GLY A 294 22.01 -1.34 -12.05
C GLY A 294 21.00 -1.60 -10.93
N MET A 295 19.72 -1.78 -11.25
CA MET A 295 18.65 -2.04 -10.28
C MET A 295 17.51 -2.86 -10.90
N ALA A 296 16.89 -3.75 -10.13
CA ALA A 296 15.68 -4.46 -10.53
C ALA A 296 14.50 -4.15 -9.61
N VAL A 297 13.32 -4.03 -10.20
CA VAL A 297 12.06 -3.71 -9.52
C VAL A 297 11.08 -4.85 -9.72
N LEU A 298 10.72 -5.52 -8.63
CA LEU A 298 9.70 -6.55 -8.63
C LEU A 298 8.32 -5.89 -8.59
N ALA A 299 7.54 -6.05 -9.66
CA ALA A 299 6.17 -5.57 -9.72
C ALA A 299 5.24 -6.55 -8.98
N THR A 300 5.33 -6.51 -7.65
CA THR A 300 4.61 -7.39 -6.74
C THR A 300 3.09 -7.21 -6.81
N GLY A 301 2.37 -8.29 -6.50
CA GLY A 301 0.93 -8.36 -6.57
C GLY A 301 0.18 -7.70 -5.42
N MET A 302 -1.14 -7.61 -5.57
CA MET A 302 -2.07 -7.17 -4.53
C MET A 302 -2.78 -8.38 -3.94
N GLN A 303 -2.74 -8.55 -2.62
CA GLN A 303 -3.58 -9.51 -1.91
C GLN A 303 -4.51 -8.79 -0.93
N PRO A 304 -5.76 -9.24 -0.75
CA PRO A 304 -6.69 -8.55 0.13
C PRO A 304 -6.22 -8.67 1.58
N THR A 305 -6.51 -7.67 2.41
CA THR A 305 -6.16 -7.70 3.84
C THR A 305 -6.64 -8.98 4.52
N ASN A 306 -7.82 -9.48 4.12
CA ASN A 306 -8.45 -10.70 4.63
C ASN A 306 -7.72 -12.02 4.26
N ALA A 307 -6.75 -11.98 3.34
CA ALA A 307 -5.85 -13.11 3.08
C ALA A 307 -4.79 -13.27 4.19
N ILE A 308 -4.44 -12.18 4.89
CA ILE A 308 -3.46 -12.21 5.98
C ILE A 308 -4.14 -12.11 7.36
N SER A 309 -5.09 -11.19 7.49
CA SER A 309 -5.79 -10.88 8.75
C SER A 309 -7.29 -11.08 8.55
N LYS A 310 -7.80 -12.21 9.07
CA LYS A 310 -9.20 -12.58 8.92
C LYS A 310 -10.11 -11.54 9.56
N LEU A 311 -11.10 -11.08 8.80
CA LEU A 311 -12.09 -10.14 9.30
C LEU A 311 -13.07 -10.87 10.23
N PRO A 312 -13.48 -10.27 11.36
CA PRO A 312 -14.30 -10.94 12.36
C PRO A 312 -15.80 -10.84 12.04
N ALA A 313 -16.18 -11.41 10.90
CA ALA A 313 -17.55 -11.52 10.44
C ALA A 313 -17.73 -12.75 9.52
N GLU A 314 -18.96 -13.25 9.42
CA GLU A 314 -19.31 -14.32 8.49
C GLU A 314 -19.37 -13.80 7.05
N LEU A 315 -18.21 -13.75 6.40
CA LEU A 315 -18.06 -13.27 5.03
C LEU A 315 -17.85 -14.42 4.06
N ASN A 316 -18.59 -14.40 2.95
CA ASN A 316 -18.30 -15.26 1.82
C ASN A 316 -17.03 -14.76 1.12
N CYS A 317 -16.00 -15.60 1.01
CA CYS A 317 -14.73 -15.25 0.38
C CYS A 317 -14.34 -16.32 -0.63
N ASN A 318 -13.63 -15.94 -1.69
CA ASN A 318 -12.97 -16.91 -2.57
C ASN A 318 -11.73 -17.52 -1.89
N SER A 319 -11.10 -18.50 -2.54
CA SER A 319 -9.86 -19.16 -2.05
C SER A 319 -8.72 -18.19 -1.77
N ASP A 320 -8.69 -17.05 -2.46
CA ASP A 320 -7.65 -16.03 -2.36
C ASP A 320 -7.93 -14.98 -1.26
N GLY A 321 -9.06 -15.10 -0.55
CA GLY A 321 -9.44 -14.21 0.54
C GLY A 321 -10.17 -12.93 0.12
N PHE A 322 -10.50 -12.75 -1.16
CA PHE A 322 -11.35 -11.65 -1.60
C PHE A 322 -12.81 -11.92 -1.22
N ILE A 323 -13.50 -10.89 -0.75
CA ILE A 323 -14.88 -11.00 -0.28
C ILE A 323 -15.84 -10.98 -1.49
N ILE A 324 -16.70 -11.98 -1.56
CA ILE A 324 -17.74 -12.12 -2.58
C ILE A 324 -19.04 -11.50 -2.05
N ASN A 325 -19.54 -10.48 -2.76
CA ASN A 325 -20.77 -9.80 -2.39
C ASN A 325 -22.01 -10.67 -2.69
N ASN A 326 -22.80 -10.97 -1.65
CA ASN A 326 -24.12 -11.57 -1.81
C ASN A 326 -25.19 -10.46 -1.84
N PHE A 327 -25.57 -10.04 -3.05
CA PHE A 327 -26.54 -8.94 -3.23
C PHE A 327 -27.99 -9.33 -2.92
N GLU A 328 -28.31 -10.63 -2.86
CA GLU A 328 -29.63 -11.13 -2.48
C GLU A 328 -29.82 -11.09 -0.98
N LYS A 329 -28.83 -11.61 -0.22
CA LYS A 329 -28.81 -11.53 1.26
C LYS A 329 -28.70 -10.09 1.74
N GLY A 330 -27.85 -9.27 1.09
CA GLY A 330 -27.60 -7.89 1.49
C GLY A 330 -26.91 -7.76 2.86
N GLY A 331 -26.91 -6.54 3.41
CA GLY A 331 -26.36 -6.27 4.74
C GLY A 331 -24.85 -6.02 4.80
N MET A 332 -24.03 -6.93 4.28
CA MET A 332 -22.57 -6.79 4.25
C MET A 332 -22.03 -6.77 2.83
N PHE A 333 -21.21 -5.77 2.52
CA PHE A 333 -20.62 -5.59 1.19
C PHE A 333 -19.13 -5.29 1.28
N ALA A 334 -18.34 -5.78 0.35
CA ALA A 334 -16.95 -5.42 0.17
C ALA A 334 -16.78 -4.42 -0.97
N ALA A 335 -15.92 -3.44 -0.75
CA ALA A 335 -15.63 -2.36 -1.68
C ALA A 335 -14.13 -2.29 -2.03
N GLY A 336 -13.85 -1.91 -3.27
CA GLY A 336 -12.50 -1.75 -3.80
C GLY A 336 -11.69 -3.04 -3.69
N CYS A 337 -10.47 -2.91 -3.18
CA CYS A 337 -9.51 -4.01 -3.16
C CYS A 337 -9.84 -5.16 -2.20
N ALA A 338 -10.80 -4.97 -1.28
CA ALA A 338 -11.32 -6.05 -0.45
C ALA A 338 -12.17 -7.04 -1.27
N ASN A 339 -12.74 -6.59 -2.40
CA ASN A 339 -13.55 -7.42 -3.30
C ASN A 339 -12.76 -8.01 -4.48
N LYS A 340 -11.78 -7.27 -5.02
CA LYS A 340 -10.93 -7.73 -6.14
C LYS A 340 -9.74 -6.78 -6.35
N PRO A 341 -8.64 -7.21 -7.01
CA PRO A 341 -7.61 -6.28 -7.46
C PRO A 341 -8.21 -5.20 -8.36
N ALA A 342 -7.94 -3.93 -8.06
CA ALA A 342 -8.53 -2.80 -8.76
C ALA A 342 -7.62 -1.57 -8.67
N ASP A 343 -7.74 -0.68 -9.65
CA ASP A 343 -7.16 0.66 -9.56
C ASP A 343 -8.04 1.61 -8.71
N VAL A 344 -7.57 2.85 -8.53
CA VAL A 344 -8.26 3.86 -7.72
C VAL A 344 -9.63 4.22 -8.31
N VAL A 345 -9.74 4.35 -9.64
CA VAL A 345 -10.99 4.77 -10.31
C VAL A 345 -12.06 3.70 -10.16
N SER A 346 -11.70 2.45 -10.45
CA SER A 346 -12.56 1.28 -10.32
C SER A 346 -12.96 1.05 -8.86
N SER A 347 -12.04 1.30 -7.92
CA SER A 347 -12.34 1.23 -6.48
C SER A 347 -13.36 2.29 -6.07
N ASN A 348 -13.23 3.54 -6.53
CA ASN A 348 -14.18 4.61 -6.23
C ASN A 348 -15.58 4.32 -6.82
N GLN A 349 -15.64 3.85 -8.06
CA GLN A 349 -16.90 3.46 -8.70
C GLN A 349 -17.57 2.29 -7.95
N ASN A 350 -16.80 1.26 -7.63
CA ASN A 350 -17.29 0.12 -6.87
C ASN A 350 -17.78 0.53 -5.47
N ALA A 351 -17.03 1.37 -4.75
CA ALA A 351 -17.43 1.89 -3.44
C ALA A 351 -18.75 2.68 -3.49
N THR A 352 -18.95 3.49 -4.53
CA THR A 352 -20.21 4.21 -4.76
C THR A 352 -21.38 3.22 -4.92
N GLY A 353 -21.19 2.17 -5.70
CA GLY A 353 -22.20 1.10 -5.85
C GLY A 353 -22.49 0.37 -4.53
N MET A 354 -21.46 0.08 -3.72
CA MET A 354 -21.64 -0.60 -2.43
C MET A 354 -22.34 0.28 -1.41
N ALA A 355 -22.10 1.59 -1.41
CA ALA A 355 -22.84 2.55 -0.59
C ALA A 355 -24.35 2.53 -0.92
N LEU A 356 -24.71 2.52 -2.22
CA LEU A 356 -26.11 2.41 -2.63
C LEU A 356 -26.74 1.09 -2.19
N LYS A 357 -26.01 -0.03 -2.27
CA LYS A 357 -26.49 -1.34 -1.79
C LYS A 357 -26.67 -1.37 -0.27
N ALA A 358 -25.77 -0.75 0.48
CA ALA A 358 -25.92 -0.56 1.92
C ALA A 358 -27.18 0.25 2.27
N ILE A 359 -27.44 1.35 1.56
CA ILE A 359 -28.66 2.15 1.75
C ILE A 359 -29.92 1.33 1.42
N GLN A 360 -29.91 0.57 0.32
CA GLN A 360 -31.03 -0.29 -0.08
C GLN A 360 -31.39 -1.33 0.99
N THR A 361 -30.40 -1.82 1.74
CA THR A 361 -30.63 -2.74 2.87
C THR A 361 -31.50 -2.09 3.95
N LEU A 362 -31.36 -0.79 4.17
CA LEU A 362 -32.09 -0.06 5.22
C LEU A 362 -33.53 0.29 4.82
N VAL A 363 -33.78 0.51 3.52
CA VAL A 363 -35.06 1.04 3.01
C VAL A 363 -36.07 -0.05 2.67
N ARG A 364 -35.63 -1.30 2.43
CA ARG A 364 -36.53 -2.43 2.12
C ARG A 364 -37.18 -3.07 3.37
N ARG A 365 -37.48 -2.27 4.39
CA ARG A 365 -38.20 -2.70 5.59
C ARG A 365 -39.61 -2.14 5.62
#